data_AF-A0A3A8ESC1-F1
#
_entry.id   AF-A0A3A8ESC1-F1
#
_cell.length_a   1.000
_cell.length_b   1.000
_cell.length_c   1.000
_cell.angle_alpha   90.00
_cell.angle_beta   90.00
_cell.angle_gamma   90.00
#
_symmetry.space_group_name_H-M   'P 1'
#
loop_
_entity.id
_entity.type
_entity.pdbx_description
1 polymer ?
#
loop_
_entity_poly.entity_id
_entity_poly.type
_entity_poly.pdbx_seq_one_letter_code
_entity_poly.pdbx_strand_id
1 'polypeptide(L)'
;VQVKDLGLERGIEGSKAKHTSIREYYNDVNNYEPEPNIVLQAPEPNGMFESKTQYAERIIESVIEQIEPKLKELNLLANQTRSAKKDAQNALKTASEARKALSDLQEHVKPYLDALDGLDQTWKEYFDKTLRAAKEQVLEKRKQLQVEKENEELSLKLKKEERIFQMEWNNTFAGFNKEQIKNYEYQLECLEQDYPVEFYRQIQIKSLQENLILNPNYKRYSKNEFHQEPEQKVQQVQKNDQEKRSGNDYDSPPPF
;
A
#
# COMPACT_ATOMS: atom_id res chain seq x y z
N VAL A 1 -44.22 43.83 43.59
CA VAL A 1 -44.96 42.76 42.89
C VAL A 1 -44.44 41.43 43.44
N GLN A 2 -45.27 40.67 44.16
CA GLN A 2 -44.89 39.35 44.67
C GLN A 2 -44.99 38.35 43.52
N VAL A 3 -43.89 37.69 43.18
CA VAL A 3 -43.81 36.71 42.09
C VAL A 3 -44.36 35.33 42.50
N LYS A 4 -44.87 35.23 43.73
CA LYS A 4 -45.37 34.00 44.36
C LYS A 4 -46.64 33.47 43.68
N ASP A 5 -47.46 34.38 43.15
CA ASP A 5 -48.66 34.04 42.38
C ASP A 5 -48.34 33.40 41.02
N LEU A 6 -47.07 33.44 40.59
CA LEU A 6 -46.55 32.78 39.38
C LEU A 6 -45.89 31.42 39.69
N GLY A 7 -46.03 30.91 40.92
CA GLY A 7 -45.46 29.62 41.33
C GLY A 7 -43.94 29.60 41.54
N LEU A 8 -43.30 30.78 41.60
CA LEU A 8 -41.88 30.91 41.87
C LEU A 8 -41.63 31.17 43.37
N GLU A 9 -40.74 30.38 43.95
CA GLU A 9 -40.29 30.54 45.32
C GLU A 9 -39.01 31.38 45.39
N ARG A 10 -38.83 32.08 46.51
CA ARG A 10 -37.57 32.76 46.81
C ARG A 10 -36.43 31.75 46.92
N GLY A 11 -35.23 32.16 46.54
CA GLY A 11 -34.02 31.39 46.80
C GLY A 11 -33.75 31.21 48.31
N ILE A 12 -32.89 30.24 48.64
CA ILE A 12 -32.50 29.94 50.02
C ILE A 12 -31.76 31.14 50.63
N GLU A 13 -32.28 31.65 51.76
CA GLU A 13 -31.63 32.74 52.51
C GLU A 13 -30.28 32.29 53.05
N GLY A 14 -29.23 33.09 52.85
CA GLY A 14 -27.88 32.72 53.27
C GLY A 14 -27.26 31.57 52.47
N SER A 15 -27.76 31.31 51.25
CA SER A 15 -27.18 30.31 50.35
C SER A 15 -25.67 30.53 50.21
N LYS A 16 -24.90 29.47 50.47
CA LYS A 16 -23.44 29.43 50.24
C LYS A 16 -23.09 28.97 48.82
N ALA A 17 -24.09 28.80 47.94
CA ALA A 17 -23.87 28.41 46.56
C ALA A 17 -22.99 29.45 45.87
N LYS A 18 -21.92 28.99 45.24
CA LYS A 18 -21.06 29.84 44.43
C LYS A 18 -21.65 29.95 43.03
N HIS A 19 -21.70 31.15 42.48
CA HIS A 19 -22.05 31.31 41.08
C HIS A 19 -20.99 30.62 40.21
N THR A 20 -21.42 29.76 39.31
CA THR A 20 -20.55 29.07 38.34
C THR A 20 -20.95 29.51 36.94
N SER A 21 -20.00 29.50 36.00
CA SER A 21 -20.33 29.75 34.60
C SER A 21 -21.19 28.59 34.06
N ILE A 22 -22.00 28.87 33.03
CA ILE A 22 -22.84 27.84 32.38
C ILE A 22 -21.99 26.66 31.90
N ARG A 23 -20.78 26.93 31.38
CA ARG A 23 -19.83 25.91 30.93
C ARG A 23 -19.36 25.01 32.08
N GLU A 24 -19.01 25.60 33.21
CA GLU A 24 -18.59 24.86 34.42
C GLU A 24 -19.75 24.03 34.97
N TYR A 25 -20.95 24.60 35.07
CA TYR A 25 -22.13 23.88 35.52
C TYR A 25 -22.39 22.59 34.71
N TYR A 26 -22.40 22.68 33.37
CA TYR A 26 -22.61 21.49 32.55
C TYR A 26 -21.39 20.55 32.55
N ASN A 27 -20.18 21.06 32.78
CA ASN A 27 -19.01 20.21 32.96
C ASN A 27 -19.11 19.38 34.24
N ASP A 28 -19.55 19.99 35.34
CA ASP A 28 -19.73 19.33 36.63
C ASP A 28 -20.89 18.33 36.56
N VAL A 29 -22.02 18.67 35.92
CA VAL A 29 -23.13 17.74 35.71
C VAL A 29 -22.72 16.54 34.85
N ASN A 30 -21.94 16.75 33.80
CA ASN A 30 -21.50 15.68 32.89
C ASN A 30 -20.39 14.79 33.47
N ASN A 31 -19.68 15.27 34.49
CA ASN A 31 -18.58 14.56 35.15
C ASN A 31 -18.85 14.31 36.64
N TYR A 32 -20.11 14.42 37.07
CA TYR A 32 -20.49 14.17 38.45
C TYR A 32 -20.22 12.71 38.81
N GLU A 33 -19.33 12.50 39.78
CA GLU A 33 -19.11 11.20 40.40
C GLU A 33 -19.87 11.19 41.74
N PRO A 34 -20.85 10.29 41.93
CA PRO A 34 -21.62 10.25 43.18
C PRO A 34 -20.71 9.87 44.35
N GLU A 35 -20.71 10.70 45.40
CA GLU A 35 -20.02 10.36 46.65
C GLU A 35 -20.74 9.20 47.35
N PRO A 36 -20.00 8.16 47.81
CA PRO A 36 -20.62 7.04 48.46
C PRO A 36 -21.11 7.43 49.87
N ASN A 37 -22.41 7.28 50.12
CA ASN A 37 -22.98 7.44 51.45
C ASN A 37 -22.69 6.17 52.29
N ILE A 38 -21.59 6.20 53.03
CA ILE A 38 -21.14 5.08 53.87
C ILE A 38 -21.54 5.32 55.32
N VAL A 39 -22.60 4.65 55.77
CA VAL A 39 -22.91 4.52 57.19
C VAL A 39 -22.10 3.35 57.75
N LEU A 40 -21.27 3.62 58.76
CA LEU A 40 -20.43 2.64 59.46
C LEU A 40 -21.04 2.28 60.81
N GLN A 41 -21.07 0.99 61.15
CA GLN A 41 -21.50 0.51 62.46
C GLN A 41 -20.28 0.06 63.26
N ALA A 42 -20.08 0.61 64.45
CA ALA A 42 -19.03 0.18 65.36
C ALA A 42 -19.52 -1.05 66.16
N PRO A 43 -18.68 -2.09 66.32
CA PRO A 43 -19.04 -3.24 67.13
C PRO A 43 -19.16 -2.86 68.61
N GLU A 44 -20.05 -3.51 69.33
CA GLU A 44 -20.21 -3.33 70.79
C GLU A 44 -18.96 -3.83 71.56
N PRO A 45 -18.60 -3.23 72.70
CA PRO A 45 -17.49 -3.69 73.54
C PRO A 45 -17.73 -5.10 74.09
N ASN A 46 -16.71 -5.97 74.04
CA ASN A 46 -16.80 -7.35 74.52
C ASN A 46 -16.52 -7.44 76.03
N GLY A 47 -17.44 -6.89 76.84
CA GLY A 47 -17.45 -7.05 78.30
C GLY A 47 -16.28 -6.41 79.07
N MET A 48 -16.21 -6.69 80.38
CA MET A 48 -15.32 -6.00 81.35
C MET A 48 -13.82 -6.29 81.22
N PHE A 49 -13.41 -7.20 80.32
CA PHE A 49 -12.02 -7.67 80.21
C PHE A 49 -11.34 -7.32 78.87
N GLU A 50 -12.04 -6.66 77.95
CA GLU A 50 -11.45 -6.18 76.70
C GLU A 50 -10.54 -4.98 76.95
N SER A 51 -9.32 -5.02 76.41
CA SER A 51 -8.43 -3.87 76.47
C SER A 51 -8.82 -2.82 75.42
N LYS A 52 -8.49 -1.55 75.67
CA LYS A 52 -8.77 -0.46 74.71
C LYS A 52 -8.14 -0.69 73.34
N THR A 53 -7.00 -1.37 73.28
CA THR A 53 -6.32 -1.70 72.02
C THR A 53 -7.05 -2.80 71.26
N GLN A 54 -7.55 -3.83 71.95
CA GLN A 54 -8.33 -4.91 71.36
C GLN A 54 -9.68 -4.40 70.80
N TYR A 55 -10.34 -3.51 71.53
CA TYR A 55 -11.56 -2.85 71.03
C TYR A 55 -11.28 -1.99 69.79
N ALA A 56 -10.18 -1.24 69.79
CA ALA A 56 -9.78 -0.42 68.64
C ALA A 56 -9.46 -1.29 67.41
N GLU A 57 -8.77 -2.41 67.58
CA GLU A 57 -8.49 -3.39 66.51
C GLU A 57 -9.78 -3.95 65.90
N ARG A 58 -10.76 -4.32 66.72
CA ARG A 58 -12.08 -4.79 66.26
C ARG A 58 -12.88 -3.71 65.52
N ILE A 59 -12.82 -2.46 65.97
CA ILE A 59 -13.44 -1.34 65.24
C ILE A 59 -12.80 -1.22 63.86
N ILE A 60 -11.47 -1.25 63.78
CA ILE A 60 -10.74 -1.16 62.51
C ILE A 60 -11.14 -2.30 61.58
N GLU A 61 -11.14 -3.54 62.09
CA GLU A 61 -11.51 -4.73 61.33
C GLU A 61 -12.97 -4.67 60.84
N SER A 62 -13.91 -4.31 61.71
CA SER A 62 -15.33 -4.16 61.36
C SER A 62 -15.57 -3.05 60.32
N VAL A 63 -14.82 -1.95 60.39
CA VAL A 63 -14.88 -0.87 59.40
C VAL A 63 -14.31 -1.34 58.06
N ILE A 64 -13.20 -2.08 58.06
CA ILE A 64 -12.62 -2.66 56.84
C ILE A 64 -13.60 -3.64 56.20
N GLU A 65 -14.20 -4.56 56.96
CA GLU A 65 -15.19 -5.53 56.47
C GLU A 65 -16.43 -4.86 55.85
N GLN A 66 -16.85 -3.71 56.40
CA GLN A 66 -18.00 -2.95 55.88
C GLN A 66 -17.67 -2.12 54.62
N ILE A 67 -16.43 -1.66 54.49
CA ILE A 67 -16.00 -0.79 53.38
C ILE A 67 -15.53 -1.60 52.17
N GLU A 68 -14.82 -2.72 52.38
CA GLU A 68 -14.22 -3.51 51.32
C GLU A 68 -15.23 -3.95 50.21
N PRO A 69 -16.40 -4.55 50.53
CA PRO A 69 -17.37 -4.93 49.51
C PRO A 69 -17.94 -3.72 48.77
N LYS A 70 -18.24 -2.62 49.48
CA LYS A 70 -18.76 -1.38 48.88
C LYS A 70 -17.75 -0.77 47.90
N LEU A 71 -16.45 -0.79 48.26
CA LEU A 71 -15.38 -0.32 47.40
C LEU A 71 -15.26 -1.19 46.14
N LYS A 72 -15.39 -2.51 46.26
CA LYS A 72 -15.40 -3.44 45.11
C LYS A 72 -16.56 -3.16 44.16
N GLU A 73 -17.77 -2.97 44.69
CA GLU A 73 -18.96 -2.63 43.90
C GLU A 73 -18.81 -1.28 43.18
N LEU A 74 -18.33 -0.26 43.88
CA LEU A 74 -18.08 1.07 43.31
C LEU A 74 -17.05 1.02 42.18
N ASN A 75 -15.94 0.31 42.39
CA ASN A 75 -14.93 0.13 41.35
C ASN A 75 -15.49 -0.60 40.13
N LEU A 76 -16.30 -1.64 40.35
CA LEU A 76 -16.96 -2.38 39.27
C LEU A 76 -17.90 -1.47 38.47
N LEU A 77 -18.75 -0.70 39.16
CA LEU A 77 -19.68 0.24 38.53
C LEU A 77 -18.94 1.37 37.78
N ALA A 78 -17.88 1.92 38.37
CA ALA A 78 -17.06 2.96 37.74
C ALA A 78 -16.38 2.43 36.48
N ASN A 79 -15.85 1.20 36.52
CA ASN A 79 -15.24 0.55 35.37
C ASN A 79 -16.26 0.28 34.26
N GLN A 80 -17.45 -0.23 34.60
CA GLN A 80 -18.55 -0.43 33.64
C GLN A 80 -19.01 0.88 33.00
N THR A 81 -19.11 1.95 33.78
CA THR A 81 -19.50 3.28 33.27
C THR A 81 -18.44 3.84 32.33
N ARG A 82 -17.15 3.70 32.68
CA ARG A 82 -16.03 4.11 31.81
C ARG A 82 -15.99 3.31 30.52
N SER A 83 -16.18 1.99 30.58
CA SER A 83 -16.22 1.15 29.38
C SER A 83 -17.42 1.51 28.51
N ALA A 84 -18.62 1.64 29.08
CA ALA A 84 -19.81 2.04 28.34
C ALA A 84 -19.66 3.41 27.67
N LYS A 85 -19.04 4.39 28.34
CA LYS A 85 -18.74 5.71 27.76
C LYS A 85 -17.76 5.60 26.59
N LYS A 86 -16.70 4.80 26.73
CA LYS A 86 -15.72 4.55 25.65
C LYS A 86 -16.38 3.85 24.46
N ASP A 87 -17.22 2.86 24.72
CA ASP A 87 -17.94 2.12 23.67
C ASP A 87 -18.92 3.03 22.94
N ALA A 88 -19.66 3.88 23.66
CA ALA A 88 -20.54 4.88 23.07
C ALA A 88 -19.78 5.90 22.21
N GLN A 89 -18.61 6.36 22.66
CA GLN A 89 -17.75 7.25 21.87
C GLN A 89 -17.23 6.58 20.60
N ASN A 90 -16.77 5.33 20.71
CA ASN A 90 -16.32 4.56 19.56
C ASN A 90 -17.47 4.33 18.56
N ALA A 91 -18.66 3.95 19.05
CA ALA A 91 -19.84 3.78 18.22
C ALA A 91 -20.25 5.08 17.52
N LEU A 92 -20.18 6.23 18.20
CA LEU A 92 -20.44 7.54 17.60
C LEU A 92 -19.44 7.84 16.48
N LYS A 93 -18.15 7.59 16.72
CA LYS A 93 -17.10 7.79 15.72
C LYS A 93 -17.32 6.91 14.48
N THR A 94 -17.56 5.62 14.69
CA THR A 94 -17.85 4.67 13.61
C THR A 94 -19.11 5.06 12.84
N ALA A 95 -20.17 5.48 13.53
CA ALA A 95 -21.40 5.94 12.88
C ALA A 95 -21.17 7.21 12.06
N SER A 96 -20.34 8.14 12.55
CA SER A 96 -19.96 9.35 11.83
C SER A 96 -19.15 9.02 10.57
N GLU A 97 -18.18 8.14 10.67
CA GLU A 97 -17.38 7.67 9.53
C GLU A 97 -18.25 6.95 8.49
N ALA A 98 -19.14 6.07 8.93
CA ALA A 98 -20.10 5.39 8.05
C ALA A 98 -21.04 6.37 7.35
N ARG A 99 -21.55 7.39 8.05
CA ARG A 99 -22.38 8.45 7.44
C ARG A 99 -21.62 9.24 6.40
N LYS A 100 -20.36 9.58 6.66
CA LYS A 100 -19.51 10.25 5.68
C LYS A 100 -19.28 9.38 4.45
N ALA A 101 -18.91 8.11 4.63
CA ALA A 101 -18.73 7.17 3.53
C ALA A 101 -20.00 6.99 2.69
N LEU A 102 -21.17 6.94 3.32
CA LEU A 102 -22.45 6.90 2.62
C LEU A 102 -22.73 8.18 1.84
N SER A 103 -22.43 9.35 2.41
CA SER A 103 -22.56 10.64 1.72
C SER A 103 -21.64 10.71 0.49
N ASP A 104 -20.37 10.35 0.66
CA ASP A 104 -19.38 10.35 -0.42
C ASP A 104 -19.80 9.39 -1.55
N LEU A 105 -20.32 8.21 -1.20
CA LEU A 105 -20.87 7.25 -2.16
C LEU A 105 -22.10 7.80 -2.89
N GLN A 106 -23.02 8.44 -2.17
CA GLN A 106 -24.21 9.06 -2.75
C GLN A 106 -23.81 10.13 -3.77
N GLU A 107 -22.88 11.02 -3.43
CA GLU A 107 -22.37 12.04 -4.35
C GLU A 107 -21.71 11.43 -5.59
N HIS A 108 -20.92 10.37 -5.42
CA HIS A 108 -20.24 9.71 -6.52
C HIS A 108 -21.19 8.99 -7.49
N VAL A 109 -22.25 8.40 -6.96
CA VAL A 109 -23.22 7.61 -7.74
C VAL A 109 -24.34 8.47 -8.33
N LYS A 110 -24.61 9.64 -7.73
CA LYS A 110 -25.63 10.61 -8.17
C LYS A 110 -25.62 10.90 -9.68
N PRO A 111 -24.51 11.22 -10.37
CA PRO A 111 -24.56 11.52 -11.80
C PRO A 111 -25.06 10.34 -12.65
N TYR A 112 -24.82 9.10 -12.21
CA TYR A 112 -25.32 7.91 -12.90
C TYR A 112 -26.81 7.70 -12.60
N LEU A 113 -27.24 7.92 -11.36
CA LEU A 113 -28.66 7.83 -11.00
C LEU A 113 -29.48 8.92 -11.71
N ASP A 114 -28.96 10.15 -11.75
CA ASP A 114 -29.56 11.26 -12.48
C ASP A 114 -29.65 10.95 -13.98
N ALA A 115 -28.63 10.29 -14.55
CA ALA A 115 -28.66 9.85 -15.95
C ALA A 115 -29.65 8.72 -16.22
N LEU A 116 -30.01 7.92 -15.21
CA LEU A 116 -31.00 6.83 -15.30
C LEU A 116 -32.42 7.28 -14.93
N ASP A 117 -32.58 8.51 -14.43
CA ASP A 117 -33.87 9.02 -13.99
C ASP A 117 -34.83 9.20 -15.18
N GLY A 118 -36.10 8.88 -14.97
CA GLY A 118 -37.14 8.93 -16.01
C GLY A 118 -37.01 7.89 -17.14
N LEU A 119 -35.98 7.04 -17.15
CA LEU A 119 -35.83 5.97 -18.15
C LEU A 119 -36.58 4.70 -17.75
N ASP A 120 -37.23 4.08 -18.74
CA ASP A 120 -37.81 2.75 -18.59
C ASP A 120 -36.72 1.65 -18.59
N GLN A 121 -37.15 0.42 -18.33
CA GLN A 121 -36.24 -0.72 -18.22
C GLN A 121 -35.46 -1.00 -19.51
N THR A 122 -36.09 -0.85 -20.67
CA THR A 122 -35.47 -1.11 -21.97
C THR A 122 -34.32 -0.13 -22.22
N TRP A 123 -34.54 1.15 -21.93
CA TRP A 123 -33.50 2.17 -22.08
C TRP A 123 -32.39 2.03 -21.05
N LYS A 124 -32.68 1.59 -19.82
CA LYS A 124 -31.67 1.28 -18.80
C LYS A 124 -30.74 0.16 -19.24
N GLU A 125 -31.29 -0.92 -19.78
CA GLU A 125 -30.50 -2.04 -20.31
C GLU A 125 -29.63 -1.63 -21.50
N TYR A 126 -30.16 -0.78 -22.38
CA TYR A 126 -29.38 -0.19 -23.47
C TYR A 126 -28.22 0.66 -22.93
N PHE A 127 -28.48 1.55 -21.97
CA PHE A 127 -27.47 2.38 -21.34
C PHE A 127 -26.35 1.53 -20.70
N ASP A 128 -26.71 0.52 -19.92
CA ASP A 128 -25.75 -0.39 -19.29
C ASP A 128 -24.87 -1.11 -20.32
N LYS A 129 -25.45 -1.56 -21.43
CA LYS A 129 -24.70 -2.20 -22.51
C LYS A 129 -23.71 -1.23 -23.15
N THR A 130 -24.14 0.00 -23.44
CA THR A 130 -23.27 1.04 -24.01
C THR A 130 -22.15 1.44 -23.06
N LEU A 131 -22.44 1.56 -21.76
CA LEU A 131 -21.45 1.90 -20.74
C LEU A 131 -20.37 0.80 -20.62
N ARG A 132 -20.75 -0.47 -20.68
CA ARG A 132 -19.81 -1.60 -20.69
C ARG A 132 -18.89 -1.56 -21.90
N ALA A 133 -19.45 -1.34 -23.10
CA ALA A 133 -18.66 -1.22 -24.31
C ALA A 133 -17.72 0.00 -24.27
N ALA A 134 -18.18 1.14 -23.76
CA ALA A 134 -17.35 2.33 -23.59
C ALA A 134 -16.18 2.08 -22.60
N LYS A 135 -16.45 1.38 -21.48
CA LYS A 135 -15.40 0.98 -20.54
C LYS A 135 -14.33 0.12 -21.22
N GLU A 136 -14.72 -0.86 -22.02
CA GLU A 136 -13.77 -1.73 -22.73
C GLU A 136 -12.88 -0.93 -23.69
N GLN A 137 -13.46 0.00 -24.45
CA GLN A 137 -12.70 0.86 -25.36
C GLN A 137 -11.69 1.75 -24.60
N VAL A 138 -12.09 2.32 -23.46
CA VAL A 138 -11.20 3.15 -22.63
C VAL A 138 -10.05 2.31 -22.07
N LEU A 139 -10.32 1.09 -21.60
CA LEU A 139 -9.28 0.19 -21.08
C LEU A 139 -8.30 -0.21 -22.18
N GLU A 140 -8.80 -0.52 -23.38
CA GLU A 140 -7.95 -0.91 -24.49
C GLU A 140 -7.06 0.25 -24.96
N LYS A 141 -7.63 1.45 -25.09
CA LYS A 141 -6.87 2.66 -25.41
C LYS A 141 -5.78 2.94 -24.37
N ARG A 142 -6.06 2.70 -23.09
CA ARG A 142 -5.06 2.85 -22.01
C ARG A 142 -3.90 1.87 -22.17
N LYS A 143 -4.16 0.61 -22.51
CA LYS A 143 -3.10 -0.38 -22.78
C LYS A 143 -2.26 0.02 -23.98
N GLN A 144 -2.89 0.45 -25.07
CA GLN A 144 -2.20 0.90 -26.27
C GLN A 144 -1.26 2.07 -25.97
N LEU A 145 -1.75 3.08 -25.24
CA LEU A 145 -0.92 4.22 -24.82
C LEU A 145 0.26 3.80 -23.93
N GLN A 146 0.09 2.77 -23.10
CA GLN A 146 1.18 2.27 -22.28
C GLN A 146 2.25 1.61 -23.13
N VAL A 147 1.85 0.72 -24.05
CA VAL A 147 2.77 0.07 -25.00
C VAL A 147 3.46 1.10 -25.89
N GLU A 148 2.75 2.12 -26.35
CA GLU A 148 3.31 3.20 -27.14
C GLU A 148 4.40 3.97 -26.38
N LYS A 149 4.16 4.31 -25.11
CA LYS A 149 5.16 4.95 -24.25
C LYS A 149 6.38 4.09 -24.02
N GLU A 150 6.18 2.80 -23.75
CA GLU A 150 7.27 1.84 -23.55
C GLU A 150 8.10 1.70 -24.83
N ASN A 151 7.46 1.62 -25.99
CA ASN A 151 8.11 1.59 -27.30
C ASN A 151 8.86 2.90 -27.60
N GLU A 152 8.28 4.05 -27.29
CA GLU A 152 8.93 5.35 -27.45
C GLU A 152 10.19 5.43 -26.58
N GLU A 153 10.10 5.04 -25.31
CA GLU A 153 11.23 5.01 -24.39
C GLU A 153 12.34 4.06 -24.88
N LEU A 154 11.97 2.87 -25.34
CA LEU A 154 12.90 1.92 -25.94
C LEU A 154 13.57 2.49 -27.19
N SER A 155 12.80 3.16 -28.06
CA SER A 155 13.34 3.80 -29.26
C SER A 155 14.35 4.90 -28.93
N LEU A 156 14.10 5.67 -27.86
CA LEU A 156 15.01 6.71 -27.40
C LEU A 156 16.28 6.13 -26.79
N LYS A 157 16.18 5.01 -26.06
CA LYS A 157 17.34 4.27 -25.53
C LYS A 157 18.21 3.75 -26.67
N LEU A 158 17.63 3.06 -27.65
CA LEU A 158 18.35 2.56 -28.82
C LEU A 158 19.03 3.70 -29.61
N LYS A 159 18.34 4.82 -29.82
CA LYS A 159 18.94 6.01 -30.46
C LYS A 159 20.08 6.63 -29.67
N LYS A 160 20.06 6.55 -28.33
CA LYS A 160 21.17 7.02 -27.48
C LYS A 160 22.36 6.07 -27.58
N GLU A 161 22.12 4.77 -27.47
CA GLU A 161 23.17 3.74 -27.60
C GLU A 161 23.85 3.80 -28.96
N GLU A 162 23.07 3.93 -30.04
CA GLU A 162 23.64 4.07 -31.38
C GLU A 162 24.50 5.34 -31.51
N ARG A 163 24.07 6.47 -30.94
CA ARG A 163 24.90 7.69 -30.93
C ARG A 163 26.20 7.51 -30.16
N ILE A 164 26.15 6.83 -29.02
CA ILE A 164 27.35 6.55 -28.21
C ILE A 164 28.31 5.66 -29.00
N PHE A 165 27.79 4.56 -29.57
CA PHE A 165 28.56 3.65 -30.39
C PHE A 165 29.23 4.35 -31.57
N GLN A 166 28.47 5.16 -32.33
CA GLN A 166 29.02 5.90 -33.48
C GLN A 166 30.12 6.88 -33.04
N MET A 167 29.95 7.54 -31.89
CA MET A 167 30.98 8.42 -31.33
C MET A 167 32.25 7.64 -30.96
N GLU A 168 32.12 6.51 -30.27
CA GLU A 168 33.24 5.64 -29.90
C GLU A 168 33.96 5.10 -31.13
N TRP A 169 33.22 4.59 -32.12
CA TRP A 169 33.77 4.11 -33.38
C TRP A 169 34.54 5.21 -34.11
N ASN A 170 33.95 6.39 -34.28
CA ASN A 170 34.60 7.52 -34.96
C ASN A 170 35.89 7.93 -34.26
N ASN A 171 35.89 7.98 -32.93
CA ASN A 171 37.09 8.30 -32.15
C ASN A 171 38.18 7.22 -32.30
N THR A 172 37.81 5.95 -32.22
CA THR A 172 38.76 4.84 -32.37
C THR A 172 39.32 4.78 -33.78
N PHE A 173 38.47 4.88 -34.80
CA PHE A 173 38.88 4.86 -36.21
C PHE A 173 39.81 6.02 -36.56
N ALA A 174 39.55 7.22 -36.03
CA ALA A 174 40.44 8.38 -36.20
C ALA A 174 41.86 8.13 -35.65
N GLY A 175 41.99 7.25 -34.65
CA GLY A 175 43.28 6.84 -34.07
C GLY A 175 44.00 5.72 -34.83
N PHE A 176 43.39 5.15 -35.87
CA PHE A 176 43.99 4.02 -36.58
C PHE A 176 45.19 4.43 -37.44
N ASN A 177 46.21 3.58 -37.43
CA ASN A 177 47.34 3.69 -38.34
C ASN A 177 46.99 3.10 -39.73
N LYS A 178 47.87 3.32 -40.70
CA LYS A 178 47.65 2.88 -42.10
C LYS A 178 47.45 1.37 -42.27
N GLU A 179 48.09 0.55 -41.44
CA GLU A 179 47.94 -0.92 -41.51
C GLU A 179 46.60 -1.37 -40.94
N GLN A 180 46.17 -0.75 -39.84
CA GLN A 180 44.87 -1.00 -39.21
C GLN A 180 43.71 -0.62 -40.14
N ILE A 181 43.81 0.52 -40.84
CA ILE A 181 42.82 0.94 -41.84
C ILE A 181 42.72 -0.09 -42.98
N LYS A 182 43.86 -0.48 -43.57
CA LYS A 182 43.88 -1.49 -44.65
C LYS A 182 43.33 -2.84 -44.20
N ASN A 183 43.60 -3.22 -42.96
CA ASN A 183 43.07 -4.45 -42.38
C ASN A 183 41.55 -4.37 -42.19
N TYR A 184 41.03 -3.23 -41.75
CA TYR A 184 39.59 -3.01 -41.63
C TYR A 184 38.90 -3.05 -43.01
N GLU A 185 39.44 -2.34 -44.01
CA GLU A 185 38.93 -2.35 -45.39
C GLU A 185 38.86 -3.77 -45.97
N TYR A 186 39.91 -4.58 -45.78
CA TYR A 186 39.92 -5.96 -46.22
C TYR A 186 38.83 -6.80 -45.53
N GLN A 187 38.63 -6.62 -44.23
CA GLN A 187 37.58 -7.34 -43.50
C GLN A 187 36.17 -6.90 -43.94
N LEU A 188 35.98 -5.63 -44.34
CA LEU A 188 34.72 -5.18 -44.95
C LEU A 188 34.46 -5.86 -46.30
N GLU A 189 35.48 -5.98 -47.14
CA GLU A 189 35.38 -6.66 -48.44
C GLU A 189 35.00 -8.14 -48.27
N CYS A 190 35.60 -8.84 -47.29
CA CYS A 190 35.21 -10.21 -46.96
C CYS A 190 33.75 -10.30 -46.49
N LEU A 191 33.31 -9.36 -45.65
CA LEU A 191 31.92 -9.32 -45.17
C LEU A 191 30.91 -9.02 -46.29
N GLU A 192 31.29 -8.24 -47.30
CA GLU A 192 30.45 -7.96 -48.46
C GLU A 192 30.19 -9.23 -49.29
N GLN A 193 31.20 -10.10 -49.42
CA GLN A 193 31.09 -11.38 -50.11
C GLN A 193 30.33 -12.43 -49.29
N ASP A 194 30.65 -12.57 -48.00
CA ASP A 194 30.05 -13.57 -47.10
C ASP A 194 28.58 -13.26 -46.78
N TYR A 195 28.21 -11.98 -46.74
CA TYR A 195 26.86 -11.51 -46.39
C TYR A 195 26.30 -10.61 -47.50
N PRO A 196 25.73 -11.19 -48.58
CA PRO A 196 25.21 -10.41 -49.71
C PRO A 196 23.97 -9.57 -49.32
N VAL A 197 23.21 -10.02 -48.31
CA VAL A 197 22.04 -9.30 -47.81
C VAL A 197 22.48 -8.18 -46.86
N GLU A 198 22.14 -6.94 -47.21
CA GLU A 198 22.51 -5.70 -46.48
C GLU A 198 22.22 -5.77 -44.98
N PHE A 199 21.02 -6.21 -44.60
CA PHE A 199 20.62 -6.28 -43.20
C PHE A 199 21.59 -7.12 -42.34
N TYR A 200 21.93 -8.33 -42.80
CA TYR A 200 22.85 -9.20 -42.08
C TYR A 200 24.29 -8.68 -42.13
N ARG A 201 24.69 -8.10 -43.26
CA ARG A 201 26.02 -7.47 -43.40
C ARG A 201 26.22 -6.35 -42.39
N GLN A 202 25.25 -5.45 -42.22
CA GLN A 202 25.33 -4.36 -41.25
C GLN A 202 25.50 -4.85 -39.81
N ILE A 203 24.82 -5.94 -39.43
CA ILE A 203 25.01 -6.57 -38.11
C ILE A 203 26.45 -7.06 -37.95
N GLN A 204 27.02 -7.70 -38.98
CA GLN A 204 28.39 -8.21 -38.93
C GLN A 204 29.44 -7.08 -38.93
N ILE A 205 29.20 -6.02 -39.69
CA ILE A 205 30.06 -4.82 -39.70
C ILE A 205 30.06 -4.16 -38.32
N LYS A 206 28.88 -3.98 -37.71
CA LYS A 206 28.78 -3.43 -36.36
C LYS A 206 29.53 -4.28 -35.34
N SER A 207 29.38 -5.60 -35.40
CA SER A 207 30.15 -6.52 -34.53
C SER A 207 31.66 -6.43 -34.76
N LEU A 208 32.11 -6.30 -36.02
CA LEU A 208 33.52 -6.08 -36.33
C LEU A 208 34.04 -4.76 -35.72
N GLN A 209 33.27 -3.68 -35.85
CA GLN A 209 33.58 -2.38 -35.26
C GLN A 209 33.63 -2.43 -33.73
N GLU A 210 32.68 -3.09 -33.07
CA GLU A 210 32.69 -3.31 -31.61
C GLU A 210 33.98 -4.01 -31.15
N ASN A 211 34.40 -5.07 -31.84
CA ASN A 211 35.65 -5.77 -31.53
C ASN A 211 36.89 -4.89 -31.76
N LEU A 212 36.86 -4.04 -32.79
CA LEU A 212 37.94 -3.10 -33.10
C LEU A 212 38.02 -1.92 -32.12
N ILE A 213 36.88 -1.50 -31.55
CA ILE A 213 36.84 -0.53 -30.44
C ILE A 213 37.57 -1.09 -29.22
N LEU A 214 37.34 -2.37 -28.90
CA LEU A 214 38.00 -3.05 -27.77
C LEU A 214 39.47 -3.37 -28.06
N ASN A 215 39.79 -3.75 -29.29
CA ASN A 215 41.14 -4.10 -29.72
C ASN A 215 41.39 -3.64 -31.17
N PRO A 216 42.14 -2.54 -31.38
CA PRO A 216 42.44 -2.01 -32.72
C PRO A 216 43.16 -2.97 -33.68
N ASN A 217 43.76 -4.04 -33.16
CA ASN A 217 44.45 -5.06 -33.95
C ASN A 217 43.60 -6.32 -34.19
N TYR A 218 42.31 -6.29 -33.84
CA TYR A 218 41.39 -7.40 -34.07
C TYR A 218 41.33 -7.77 -35.56
N LYS A 219 41.35 -9.08 -35.82
CA LYS A 219 41.29 -9.68 -37.17
C LYS A 219 40.34 -10.86 -37.12
N ARG A 220 39.19 -10.71 -37.79
CA ARG A 220 38.28 -11.80 -38.12
C ARG A 220 38.71 -12.53 -39.39
N TYR A 221 39.24 -11.78 -40.36
CA TYR A 221 39.77 -12.29 -41.62
C TYR A 221 41.24 -11.90 -41.72
N SER A 222 42.12 -12.85 -42.03
CA SER A 222 43.56 -12.64 -42.18
C SER A 222 43.98 -12.91 -43.63
N LYS A 223 44.77 -12.01 -44.23
CA LYS A 223 45.30 -12.17 -45.60
C LYS A 223 46.19 -13.42 -45.80
N ASN A 224 46.67 -14.02 -44.72
CA ASN A 224 47.55 -15.20 -44.76
C ASN A 224 46.81 -16.53 -44.51
N GLU A 225 45.50 -16.53 -44.33
CA GLU A 225 44.70 -17.74 -44.11
C GLU A 225 43.64 -17.86 -45.20
N PHE A 226 44.08 -18.20 -46.42
CA PHE A 226 43.20 -18.85 -47.37
C PHE A 226 42.83 -20.23 -46.77
N HIS A 227 41.53 -20.39 -46.50
CA HIS A 227 40.87 -21.60 -46.01
C HIS A 227 41.18 -22.03 -44.57
N GLN A 228 40.37 -21.54 -43.63
CA GLN A 228 39.79 -22.46 -42.64
C GLN A 228 38.27 -22.28 -42.67
N GLU A 229 37.60 -23.35 -43.09
CA GLU A 229 36.15 -23.51 -42.99
C GLU A 229 35.65 -23.21 -41.57
N PRO A 230 34.38 -22.83 -41.39
CA PRO A 230 33.79 -22.65 -40.07
C PRO A 230 33.44 -24.01 -39.44
N GLU A 231 34.43 -24.86 -39.17
CA GLU A 231 34.19 -26.16 -38.49
C GLU A 231 34.06 -26.06 -36.96
N GLN A 232 34.29 -24.91 -36.33
CA GLN A 232 34.29 -24.83 -34.86
C GLN A 232 32.98 -24.39 -34.20
N LYS A 233 31.92 -24.06 -34.95
CA LYS A 233 30.57 -23.83 -34.35
C LYS A 233 29.56 -24.95 -34.55
N VAL A 234 29.84 -25.96 -35.39
CA VAL A 234 28.93 -27.10 -35.57
C VAL A 234 29.14 -28.18 -34.49
N GLN A 235 30.36 -28.34 -33.95
CA GLN A 235 30.63 -29.36 -32.92
C GLN A 235 30.19 -28.98 -31.51
N GLN A 236 30.04 -27.69 -31.17
CA GLN A 236 29.49 -27.27 -29.86
C GLN A 236 27.96 -27.31 -29.81
N VAL A 237 27.27 -27.18 -30.94
CA VAL A 237 25.80 -27.28 -30.99
C VAL A 237 25.35 -28.75 -30.87
N GLN A 238 26.08 -29.69 -31.50
CA GLN A 238 25.72 -31.11 -31.42
C GLN A 238 26.01 -31.77 -30.06
N LYS A 239 26.97 -31.27 -29.26
CA LYS A 239 27.20 -31.76 -27.89
C LYS A 239 26.17 -31.24 -26.87
N ASN A 240 25.70 -30.00 -27.03
CA ASN A 240 24.73 -29.41 -26.10
C ASN A 240 23.28 -29.88 -26.32
N ASP A 241 22.95 -30.42 -27.50
CA ASP A 241 21.63 -31.01 -27.77
C ASP A 241 21.50 -32.47 -27.30
N GLN A 242 22.61 -33.18 -27.01
CA GLN A 242 22.56 -34.51 -26.40
C GLN A 242 22.42 -34.47 -24.86
N GLU A 243 22.88 -33.40 -24.19
CA GLU A 243 22.78 -33.28 -22.73
C GLU A 243 21.44 -32.71 -22.24
N LYS A 244 20.56 -32.21 -23.13
CA LYS A 244 19.22 -31.72 -22.76
C LYS A 244 18.05 -32.67 -23.08
N ARG A 245 18.33 -33.93 -23.44
CA ARG A 245 17.30 -34.97 -23.64
C ARG A 245 17.30 -36.09 -22.60
N SER A 246 17.83 -35.83 -21.39
CA SER A 246 17.70 -36.74 -20.24
C SER A 246 16.97 -36.05 -19.10
N GLY A 247 15.65 -35.97 -19.20
CA GLY A 247 14.80 -35.38 -18.16
C GLY A 247 13.32 -35.40 -18.53
N ASN A 248 12.84 -36.52 -19.08
CA ASN A 248 11.40 -36.76 -19.17
C ASN A 248 11.01 -37.71 -18.04
N ASP A 249 10.71 -37.15 -16.87
CA ASP A 249 9.84 -37.81 -15.90
C ASP A 249 8.43 -37.81 -16.51
N TYR A 250 8.07 -38.95 -17.11
CA TYR A 250 6.70 -39.23 -17.51
C TYR A 250 5.92 -39.65 -16.25
N ASP A 251 5.17 -38.73 -15.67
CA ASP A 251 4.05 -39.10 -14.80
C ASP A 251 3.00 -39.82 -15.65
N SER A 252 2.78 -41.10 -15.35
CA SER A 252 1.76 -41.92 -16.00
C SER A 252 0.36 -41.48 -15.54
N PRO A 253 -0.65 -41.41 -16.44
CA PRO A 253 -2.01 -41.16 -16.01
C PRO A 253 -2.60 -42.39 -15.30
N PRO A 254 -3.48 -42.22 -14.30
CA PRO A 254 -4.05 -43.34 -13.55
C PRO A 254 -5.07 -44.11 -14.42
N PRO A 255 -5.23 -45.43 -14.22
CA PRO A 255 -6.17 -46.21 -14.99
C PRO A 255 -7.59 -46.05 -14.41
N PHE A 256 -8.52 -45.65 -15.29
CA PHE A 256 -9.98 -45.69 -15.21
C PHE A 256 -10.68 -45.20 -13.93
#